data_AF-A0A9D9UJ60-F1
#
_entry.id   AF-A0A9D9UJ60-F1
#
_cell.length_a   1.000
_cell.length_b   1.000
_cell.length_c   1.000
_cell.angle_alpha   90.00
_cell.angle_beta   90.00
_cell.angle_gamma   90.00
#
_symmetry.space_group_name_H-M   'P 1'
#
loop_
_entity.id
_entity.type
_entity.pdbx_description
1 polymer ?
#
loop_
_entity_poly.entity_id
_entity_poly.type
_entity_poly.pdbx_seq_one_letter_code
_entity_poly.pdbx_strand_id
1 'polypeptide(L)'
;MSNHIHLICYTKEPFLLSDFVRDFKKFTSKSILETIQSNTSESRKEWMLRLFAYYAKYNKNNKTYQFWQQDCHPIELQSPKWINQKLAYIHLNLLRNGMVNKAEDYLYSSASSYVSQ
;
A
#
# COMPACT_ATOMS: atom_id res chain seq x y z
N MET A 1 2.07 -0.42 -7.03
CA MET A 1 0.64 -0.38 -7.39
C MET A 1 -0.04 -1.74 -7.33
N SER A 2 0.46 -2.80 -7.98
CA SER A 2 -0.12 -4.16 -7.81
C SER A 2 0.39 -4.94 -6.58
N ASN A 3 1.59 -4.62 -6.10
CA ASN A 3 2.27 -5.31 -5.00
C ASN A 3 2.87 -4.38 -3.93
N HIS A 4 2.61 -3.07 -4.04
CA HIS A 4 3.04 -2.04 -3.09
C HIS A 4 2.13 -0.81 -3.23
N ILE A 5 2.12 0.02 -2.21
CA ILE A 5 1.33 1.25 -2.15
C ILE A 5 2.24 2.48 -2.10
N HIS A 6 1.80 3.59 -2.68
CA HIS A 6 2.35 4.91 -2.42
C HIS A 6 1.27 5.76 -1.75
N LEU A 7 1.65 6.50 -0.71
CA LEU A 7 0.72 7.31 0.07
C LEU A 7 1.37 8.66 0.37
N ILE A 8 0.68 9.74 0.01
CA ILE A 8 0.93 11.07 0.56
C ILE A 8 -0.07 11.26 1.70
N CYS A 9 0.43 11.44 2.92
CA CYS A 9 -0.42 11.58 4.09
C CYS A 9 0.24 12.51 5.10
N TYR A 10 -0.58 13.01 6.01
CA TYR A 10 -0.15 13.78 7.17
C TYR A 10 -1.01 13.37 8.36
N THR A 11 -0.45 13.53 9.56
CA THR A 11 -1.19 13.42 10.81
C THR A 11 -1.23 14.80 11.46
N LYS A 12 -2.33 15.12 12.16
CA LYS A 12 -2.41 16.33 12.99
C LYS A 12 -1.88 16.00 14.38
N GLU A 13 -1.23 16.96 15.02
CA GLU A 13 -0.90 16.85 16.44
C GLU A 13 -2.15 16.49 17.27
N PRO A 14 -2.04 15.60 18.28
CA PRO A 14 -0.81 14.99 18.81
C PRO A 14 -0.41 13.65 18.15
N PHE A 15 -0.99 13.30 16.98
CA PHE A 15 -0.78 12.00 16.36
C PHE A 15 0.50 11.93 15.54
N LEU A 16 1.30 10.89 15.76
CA LEU A 16 2.53 10.65 15.02
C LEU A 16 2.28 9.81 13.76
N LEU A 17 2.95 10.17 12.67
CA LEU A 17 2.87 9.42 11.42
C LEU A 17 3.37 7.98 11.57
N SER A 18 4.37 7.75 12.43
CA SER A 18 4.89 6.41 12.73
C SER A 18 3.84 5.50 13.38
N ASP A 19 3.01 6.05 14.28
CA ASP A 19 1.93 5.30 14.90
C ASP A 19 0.84 4.96 13.88
N PHE A 20 0.47 5.92 13.04
CA PHE A 20 -0.44 5.68 11.92
C PHE A 20 0.07 4.56 11.01
N VAL A 21 1.33 4.60 10.57
CA VAL A 21 1.90 3.57 9.69
C VAL A 21 1.92 2.20 10.35
N ARG A 22 2.29 2.13 11.65
CA ARG A 22 2.26 0.88 12.43
C ARG A 22 0.85 0.30 12.45
N ASP A 23 -0.13 1.11 12.83
CA ASP A 23 -1.49 0.64 13.06
C ASP A 23 -2.20 0.33 11.74
N PHE A 24 -1.95 1.12 10.69
CA PHE A 24 -2.38 0.83 9.33
C PHE A 24 -1.88 -0.53 8.85
N LYS A 25 -0.56 -0.80 8.96
CA LYS A 25 0.03 -2.07 8.54
C LYS A 25 -0.51 -3.25 9.35
N LYS A 26 -0.69 -3.07 10.67
CA LYS A 26 -1.24 -4.09 11.56
C LYS A 26 -2.69 -4.43 11.20
N PHE A 27 -3.54 -3.42 11.09
CA PHE A 27 -4.96 -3.60 10.77
C PHE A 27 -5.14 -4.25 9.40
N THR A 28 -4.54 -3.66 8.36
CA THR A 28 -4.68 -4.15 6.99
C THR A 28 -4.10 -5.55 6.80
N SER A 29 -2.95 -5.86 7.41
CA SER A 29 -2.39 -7.22 7.34
C SER A 29 -3.35 -8.24 7.93
N LYS A 30 -3.98 -7.95 9.08
CA LYS A 30 -4.93 -8.87 9.70
C LYS A 30 -6.16 -9.06 8.81
N SER A 31 -6.81 -7.96 8.40
CA SER A 31 -8.03 -8.02 7.60
C SER A 31 -7.82 -8.69 6.24
N ILE A 32 -6.69 -8.43 5.57
CA ILE A 32 -6.38 -9.05 4.27
C ILE A 32 -6.10 -10.54 4.44
N LEU A 33 -5.34 -10.95 5.46
CA LEU A 33 -5.09 -12.36 5.73
C LEU A 33 -6.38 -13.12 6.05
N GLU A 34 -7.25 -12.54 6.89
CA GLU A 34 -8.58 -13.09 7.19
C GLU A 34 -9.41 -13.24 5.91
N THR A 35 -9.42 -12.22 5.05
CA THR A 35 -10.13 -12.24 3.77
C THR A 35 -9.61 -13.35 2.84
N ILE A 36 -8.29 -13.52 2.74
CA ILE A 36 -7.68 -14.58 1.92
C ILE A 36 -8.03 -15.96 2.50
N GLN A 37 -8.00 -16.11 3.83
CA GLN A 37 -8.26 -17.40 4.49
C GLN A 37 -9.72 -17.81 4.39
N SER A 38 -10.66 -16.87 4.50
CA SER A 38 -12.10 -17.16 4.42
C SER A 38 -12.62 -17.28 2.99
N ASN A 39 -11.89 -16.75 1.99
CA ASN A 39 -12.29 -16.81 0.60
C ASN A 39 -12.03 -18.22 0.00
N THR A 40 -13.10 -18.93 -0.33
CA THR A 40 -13.06 -20.26 -0.96
C THR A 40 -12.86 -20.22 -2.47
N SER A 41 -13.05 -19.07 -3.11
CA SER A 41 -12.98 -18.88 -4.56
C SER A 41 -11.63 -18.33 -5.05
N GLU A 42 -10.79 -17.82 -4.14
CA GLU A 42 -9.47 -17.28 -4.51
C GLU A 42 -8.47 -18.40 -4.82
N SER A 43 -8.24 -18.64 -6.11
CA SER A 43 -7.38 -19.72 -6.61
C SER A 43 -5.92 -19.62 -6.15
N ARG A 44 -5.45 -18.42 -5.79
CA ARG A 44 -4.06 -18.18 -5.36
C ARG A 44 -3.88 -18.28 -3.83
N LYS A 45 -4.94 -18.56 -3.07
CA LYS A 45 -4.95 -18.57 -1.60
C LYS A 45 -3.78 -19.37 -1.00
N GLU A 46 -3.65 -20.64 -1.38
CA GLU A 46 -2.63 -21.53 -0.82
C GLU A 46 -1.21 -21.05 -1.15
N TRP A 47 -1.00 -20.55 -2.36
CA TRP A 47 0.28 -19.97 -2.77
C TRP A 47 0.62 -18.71 -1.95
N MET A 48 -0.32 -17.78 -1.78
CA MET A 48 -0.13 -16.56 -1.00
C MET A 48 0.19 -16.87 0.46
N LEU A 49 -0.59 -17.74 1.11
CA LEU A 49 -0.39 -18.11 2.50
C LEU A 49 0.96 -18.81 2.72
N ARG A 50 1.36 -19.70 1.82
CA ARG A 50 2.70 -20.33 1.86
C ARG A 50 3.81 -19.29 1.75
N LEU A 51 3.67 -18.31 0.84
CA LEU A 51 4.65 -17.25 0.64
C LEU A 51 4.79 -16.38 1.90
N PHE A 52 3.66 -15.95 2.48
CA PHE A 52 3.65 -15.14 3.69
C PHE A 52 4.21 -15.89 4.90
N ALA A 53 3.93 -17.19 5.01
CA ALA A 53 4.46 -18.03 6.08
C ALA A 53 5.97 -18.26 5.93
N TYR A 54 6.46 -18.43 4.71
CA TYR A 54 7.88 -18.56 4.42
C TYR A 54 8.65 -17.31 4.89
N TYR A 55 8.21 -16.12 4.49
CA TYR A 55 8.89 -14.87 4.86
C TYR A 55 8.77 -14.53 6.34
N ALA A 56 7.68 -14.93 7.02
CA ALA A 56 7.53 -14.74 8.46
C ALA A 56 8.66 -15.41 9.27
N LYS A 57 9.23 -16.53 8.78
CA LYS A 57 10.33 -17.24 9.47
C LYS A 57 11.58 -16.39 9.64
N TYR A 58 11.78 -15.40 8.77
CA TYR A 58 12.96 -14.52 8.78
C TYR A 58 12.73 -13.22 9.55
N ASN A 59 11.54 -13.02 10.13
CA ASN A 59 11.21 -11.82 10.86
C ASN A 59 10.56 -12.13 12.21
N LYS A 60 11.32 -11.88 13.29
CA LYS A 60 10.88 -12.11 14.68
C LYS A 60 9.60 -11.35 15.08
N ASN A 61 9.23 -10.30 14.34
CA ASN A 61 8.03 -9.51 14.63
C ASN A 61 6.74 -10.17 14.10
N ASN A 62 6.86 -11.20 13.26
CA ASN A 62 5.74 -11.96 12.71
C ASN A 62 5.72 -13.38 13.27
N LYS A 63 4.57 -13.83 13.77
CA LYS A 63 4.44 -15.21 14.31
C LYS A 63 4.18 -16.23 13.21
N THR A 64 3.18 -15.97 12.36
CA THR A 64 2.67 -16.95 11.40
C THR A 64 2.80 -16.49 9.96
N TYR A 65 2.49 -15.22 9.69
CA TYR A 65 2.47 -14.65 8.33
C TYR A 65 3.09 -13.26 8.34
N GLN A 66 3.84 -12.96 7.27
CA GLN A 66 4.32 -11.62 6.95
C GLN A 66 3.70 -11.17 5.63
N PHE A 67 2.77 -10.21 5.72
CA PHE A 67 2.14 -9.60 4.55
C PHE A 67 2.92 -8.37 4.06
N TRP A 68 3.13 -7.41 4.95
CA TRP A 68 3.93 -6.22 4.65
C TRP A 68 5.43 -6.51 4.83
N GLN A 69 6.27 -5.91 3.99
CA GLN A 69 7.69 -5.75 4.30
C GLN A 69 7.85 -4.90 5.56
N GLN A 70 8.92 -5.13 6.32
CA GLN A 70 9.11 -4.43 7.59
C GLN A 70 9.36 -2.94 7.38
N ASP A 71 10.20 -2.62 6.40
CA ASP A 71 10.62 -1.26 6.14
C ASP A 71 9.52 -0.44 5.45
N CYS A 72 9.55 0.85 5.73
CA CYS A 72 8.90 1.87 4.91
C CYS A 72 9.97 2.84 4.43
N HIS A 73 9.69 3.54 3.33
CA HIS A 73 10.59 4.56 2.80
C HIS A 73 9.90 5.94 2.89
N PRO A 74 9.84 6.56 4.08
CA PRO A 74 9.21 7.86 4.25
C PRO A 74 10.08 8.94 3.60
N ILE A 75 9.43 9.85 2.87
CA ILE A 75 10.06 11.04 2.30
C ILE A 75 9.25 12.23 2.79
N GLU A 76 9.89 13.12 3.53
CA GLU A 76 9.27 14.38 3.96
C GLU A 76 9.08 15.29 2.74
N LEU A 77 7.86 15.83 2.58
CA LEU A 77 7.51 16.71 1.47
C LEU A 77 7.46 18.16 1.97
N GLN A 78 8.50 18.93 1.64
CA GLN A 78 8.77 20.22 2.27
C GLN A 78 8.19 21.43 1.52
N SER A 79 7.63 21.26 0.31
CA SER A 79 7.07 22.38 -0.44
C SER A 79 5.89 21.95 -1.33
N PRO A 80 4.95 22.87 -1.64
CA PRO A 80 3.85 22.59 -2.57
C PRO A 80 4.33 22.09 -3.94
N LYS A 81 5.42 22.67 -4.47
CA LYS A 81 6.02 22.22 -5.72
C LYS A 81 6.46 20.76 -5.65
N TRP A 82 7.07 20.36 -4.54
CA TRP A 82 7.55 18.98 -4.37
C TRP A 82 6.40 18.00 -4.14
N ILE A 83 5.38 18.40 -3.37
CA ILE A 83 4.14 17.63 -3.19
C ILE A 83 3.50 17.34 -4.55
N ASN A 84 3.33 18.37 -5.39
CA ASN A 84 2.74 18.23 -6.72
C ASN A 84 3.58 17.31 -7.62
N GLN A 85 4.92 17.41 -7.54
CA GLN A 85 5.81 16.51 -8.27
C GLN A 85 5.61 15.04 -7.86
N LYS A 86 5.50 14.75 -6.55
CA LYS A 86 5.30 13.39 -6.06
C LYS A 86 3.89 12.88 -6.31
N LEU A 87 2.88 13.74 -6.23
CA LEU A 87 1.51 13.42 -6.59
C LEU A 87 1.43 12.98 -8.07
N ALA A 88 2.00 13.79 -8.97
CA ALA A 88 2.07 13.47 -10.39
C ALA A 88 2.83 12.16 -10.64
N TYR A 89 3.93 11.92 -9.93
CA TYR A 89 4.65 10.64 -10.00
C TYR A 89 3.73 9.46 -9.63
N ILE A 90 3.02 9.54 -8.50
CA ILE A 90 2.13 8.49 -8.01
C ILE A 90 1.03 8.17 -9.03
N HIS A 91 0.35 9.20 -9.56
CA HIS A 91 -0.76 9.01 -10.50
C HIS A 91 -0.29 8.55 -11.89
N LEU A 92 0.82 9.09 -12.39
CA LEU A 92 1.29 8.80 -13.75
C LEU A 92 2.12 7.51 -13.86
N ASN A 93 2.51 6.88 -12.75
CA ASN A 93 3.31 5.65 -12.78
C ASN A 93 2.64 4.52 -13.58
N LEU A 94 1.30 4.44 -13.52
CA LEU A 94 0.53 3.41 -14.21
C LEU A 94 0.32 3.70 -15.70
N LEU A 95 0.39 4.96 -16.10
CA LEU A 95 0.45 5.34 -17.51
C LEU A 95 1.84 4.97 -18.08
N ARG A 96 2.90 5.32 -17.34
CA ARG A 96 4.29 5.09 -17.76
C ARG A 96 4.66 3.62 -17.89
N ASN A 97 4.04 2.74 -17.10
CA ASN A 97 4.26 1.30 -17.18
C ASN A 97 3.29 0.58 -18.14
N GLY A 98 2.43 1.32 -18.85
CA GLY A 98 1.51 0.79 -19.85
C GLY A 98 0.32 0.01 -19.30
N MET A 99 0.00 0.12 -17.99
CA MET A 99 -1.15 -0.58 -17.40
C MET A 99 -2.49 0.09 -17.73
N VAL A 100 -2.49 1.42 -17.95
CA VAL A 100 -3.69 2.21 -18.27
C VAL A 100 -3.39 3.25 -19.34
N ASN A 101 -4.41 3.65 -20.10
CA ASN A 101 -4.29 4.71 -21.10
C ASN A 101 -4.44 6.11 -20.48
N LYS A 102 -5.14 6.23 -19.36
CA LYS A 102 -5.26 7.46 -18.57
C LYS A 102 -5.07 7.18 -17.09
N ALA A 103 -4.57 8.15 -16.34
CA ALA A 103 -4.27 7.95 -14.92
C ALA A 103 -5.52 7.68 -14.08
N GLU A 104 -6.63 8.34 -14.42
CA GLU A 104 -7.95 8.20 -13.81
C GLU A 104 -8.63 6.85 -14.07
N ASP A 105 -8.19 6.10 -15.08
CA ASP A 105 -8.77 4.78 -15.40
C ASP A 105 -8.37 3.72 -14.36
N TYR A 106 -7.36 3.98 -13.53
CA TYR A 106 -6.94 3.03 -12.51
C TYR A 106 -7.83 3.10 -11.27
N LEU A 107 -8.70 2.10 -11.13
CA LEU A 107 -9.68 1.98 -10.05
C LEU A 107 -9.08 2.09 -8.63
N TYR A 108 -7.85 1.61 -8.43
CA TYR A 108 -7.19 1.58 -7.12
C TYR A 108 -6.25 2.77 -6.89
N SER A 109 -6.55 3.92 -7.50
CA SER A 109 -5.84 5.19 -7.33
C SER A 109 -6.80 6.33 -7.07
N SER A 110 -6.34 7.37 -6.39
CA SER A 110 -7.09 8.61 -6.20
C SER A 110 -7.09 9.53 -7.43
N ALA A 111 -6.40 9.16 -8.52
CA ALA A 111 -6.24 10.01 -9.70
C ALA A 111 -7.57 10.54 -10.27
N SER A 112 -8.61 9.71 -10.29
CA SER A 112 -9.94 10.10 -10.79
C SER A 112 -10.55 11.26 -9.99
N SER A 113 -10.29 11.35 -8.69
CA SER A 113 -10.78 12.44 -7.83
C SER A 113 -10.14 13.81 -8.15
N TYR A 114 -9.05 13.84 -8.90
CA TYR A 114 -8.36 15.07 -9.33
C TYR A 114 -8.76 15.53 -10.73
N VAL A 115 -9.46 14.69 -11.50
CA VAL A 115 -9.96 15.03 -12.83
C VAL A 115 -11.38 15.58 -12.77
N SER A 116 -12.14 15.21 -11.73
CA SER A 116 -13.52 15.69 -11.51
C SER A 116 -13.61 16.99 -10.68
N GLN A 117 -12.53 17.77 -10.61
CA GLN A 117 -12.51 19.10 -9.97
C GLN A 117 -12.33 20.21 -11.01
#